data_AF-A0A524K9Z1-F1
#
_entry.id   AF-A0A524K9Z1-F1
#
_cell.length_a   1.000
_cell.length_b   1.000
_cell.length_c   1.000
_cell.angle_alpha   90.00
_cell.angle_beta   90.00
_cell.angle_gamma   90.00
#
_symmetry.space_group_name_H-M   'P 1'
#
loop_
_entity.id
_entity.type
_entity.pdbx_description
1 polymer ?
#
loop_
_entity_poly.entity_id
_entity_poly.type
_entity_poly.pdbx_seq_one_letter_code
_entity_poly.pdbx_strand_id
1 'polypeptide(L)'
;MAAAVLVLAASGMAAGAEQGLLHRADDIKAATAAMPAKDKSYSPYANRAYPTRPYFGDTHHHTANSGDAFFNGDRLGPEEAYRFARGEQVTSSTGIEVKLSRPMDFL
;
A
#
# COMPACT_ATOMS: atom_id res chain seq x y z
N MET A 1 -68.10 -42.70 -51.84
CA MET A 1 -68.11 -42.80 -50.36
C MET A 1 -66.82 -43.51 -49.98
N ALA A 2 -65.85 -42.99 -49.22
CA ALA A 2 -65.75 -41.82 -48.36
C ALA A 2 -64.31 -41.26 -48.47
N ALA A 3 -64.15 -39.94 -48.42
CA ALA A 3 -62.85 -39.28 -48.38
C ALA A 3 -62.44 -39.08 -46.91
N ALA A 4 -61.25 -39.53 -46.53
CA ALA A 4 -60.70 -39.36 -45.19
C ALA A 4 -59.97 -38.01 -45.10
N VAL A 5 -60.42 -37.16 -44.18
CA VAL A 5 -59.73 -35.95 -43.75
C VAL A 5 -58.78 -36.34 -42.62
N LEU A 6 -57.49 -36.05 -42.78
CA LEU A 6 -56.53 -36.04 -41.67
C LEU A 6 -55.85 -34.67 -41.62
N VAL A 7 -56.33 -33.84 -40.70
CA VAL A 7 -55.60 -32.66 -40.22
C VAL A 7 -54.77 -33.13 -39.03
N LEU A 8 -53.44 -33.04 -39.14
CA LEU A 8 -52.57 -33.08 -37.98
C LEU A 8 -51.69 -31.83 -38.00
N ALA A 9 -52.07 -30.87 -37.16
CA ALA A 9 -51.20 -29.79 -36.75
C ALA A 9 -50.15 -30.36 -35.77
N ALA A 10 -48.87 -30.22 -36.10
CA ALA A 10 -47.79 -30.37 -35.13
C ALA A 10 -47.17 -28.98 -34.92
N SER A 11 -47.75 -28.27 -33.95
CA SER A 11 -47.15 -27.12 -33.29
C SER A 11 -46.09 -27.60 -32.29
N GLY A 12 -44.97 -26.88 -32.21
CA GLY A 12 -44.02 -26.94 -31.10
C GLY A 12 -42.84 -27.90 -31.32
N MET A 13 -41.60 -27.62 -30.92
CA MET A 13 -41.13 -26.70 -29.88
C MET A 13 -39.73 -26.20 -30.26
N ALA A 14 -39.59 -24.89 -30.44
CA ALA A 14 -38.35 -24.18 -30.17
C ALA A 14 -38.44 -23.67 -28.72
N ALA A 15 -38.08 -24.50 -27.74
CA ALA A 15 -38.03 -24.07 -26.33
C ALA A 15 -37.12 -25.02 -25.54
N GLY A 16 -35.81 -24.83 -25.68
CA GLY A 16 -34.83 -25.60 -24.90
C GLY A 16 -33.58 -24.82 -24.50
N ALA A 17 -33.31 -23.66 -25.10
CA ALA A 17 -32.09 -22.90 -24.84
C ALA A 17 -32.25 -21.76 -23.82
N GLU A 18 -33.44 -21.13 -23.72
CA GLU A 18 -33.62 -19.98 -22.82
C GLU A 18 -33.77 -20.37 -21.34
N GLN A 19 -34.35 -21.53 -21.05
CA GLN A 19 -34.69 -21.92 -19.68
C GLN A 19 -33.46 -22.24 -18.80
N GLY A 20 -32.31 -22.55 -19.41
CA GLY A 20 -31.04 -22.77 -18.72
C GLY A 20 -30.25 -21.50 -18.42
N LEU A 21 -30.51 -20.40 -19.14
CA LEU A 21 -29.82 -19.11 -18.92
C LEU A 21 -30.42 -18.34 -17.73
N LEU A 22 -31.74 -18.47 -17.54
CA LEU A 22 -32.48 -17.84 -16.45
C LEU A 22 -32.12 -18.45 -15.09
N HIS A 23 -32.09 -19.79 -15.00
CA HIS A 23 -31.62 -20.48 -13.78
C HIS A 23 -30.19 -20.09 -13.41
N ARG A 24 -29.28 -20.03 -14.39
CA ARG A 24 -27.90 -19.59 -14.13
C ARG A 24 -27.81 -18.16 -13.58
N ALA A 25 -28.67 -17.25 -14.03
CA ALA A 25 -28.70 -15.88 -13.53
C ALA A 25 -29.22 -15.81 -12.09
N ASP A 26 -30.24 -16.61 -11.77
CA ASP A 26 -30.80 -16.72 -10.41
C ASP A 26 -29.83 -17.43 -9.45
N ASP A 27 -29.12 -18.45 -9.93
CA ASP A 27 -28.07 -19.16 -9.18
C ASP A 27 -26.89 -18.23 -8.86
N ILE A 28 -26.48 -17.39 -9.82
CA ILE A 28 -25.43 -16.37 -9.62
C ILE A 28 -25.89 -15.30 -8.62
N LYS A 29 -27.14 -14.86 -8.72
CA LYS A 29 -27.74 -13.87 -7.81
C LYS A 29 -27.85 -14.42 -6.38
N ALA A 30 -28.29 -15.67 -6.21
CA ALA A 30 -28.36 -16.35 -4.93
C ALA A 30 -26.96 -16.58 -4.32
N ALA A 31 -25.98 -16.96 -5.14
CA ALA A 31 -24.59 -17.09 -4.71
C ALA A 31 -23.98 -15.76 -4.24
N THR A 32 -24.29 -14.64 -4.91
CA THR A 32 -23.85 -13.30 -4.46
C THR A 32 -24.56 -12.81 -3.20
N ALA A 33 -25.81 -13.21 -2.97
CA ALA A 33 -26.58 -12.86 -1.77
C ALA A 33 -26.18 -13.68 -0.54
N ALA A 34 -25.58 -14.86 -0.73
CA ALA A 34 -25.10 -15.76 0.32
C ALA A 34 -23.64 -15.50 0.73
N MET A 35 -22.94 -14.56 0.08
CA MET A 35 -21.60 -14.18 0.53
C MET A 35 -21.73 -13.40 1.85
N PRO A 36 -21.12 -13.88 2.95
CA PRO A 36 -21.16 -13.16 4.21
C PRO A 36 -20.63 -11.73 4.00
N ALA A 37 -21.38 -10.75 4.49
CA ALA A 37 -21.06 -9.34 4.38
C ALA A 37 -19.68 -9.07 5.00
N LYS A 38 -18.67 -8.98 4.12
CA LYS A 38 -17.49 -8.11 4.19
C LYS A 38 -16.96 -7.83 5.60
N ASP A 39 -16.46 -8.85 6.29
CA ASP A 39 -15.61 -8.63 7.45
C ASP A 39 -14.13 -8.70 7.07
N LYS A 40 -13.46 -7.56 7.28
CA LYS A 40 -12.02 -7.31 7.38
C LYS A 40 -11.25 -7.15 6.06
N SER A 41 -11.43 -5.97 5.48
CA SER A 41 -10.42 -5.16 4.77
C SER A 41 -9.40 -5.91 3.89
N TYR A 42 -9.56 -5.84 2.57
CA TYR A 42 -8.53 -6.14 1.56
C TYR A 42 -7.31 -5.19 1.61
N SER A 43 -7.19 -4.33 2.63
CA SER A 43 -6.13 -3.33 2.72
C SER A 43 -4.95 -3.81 3.57
N PRO A 44 -3.81 -4.20 2.95
CA PRO A 44 -2.60 -4.63 3.67
C PRO A 44 -1.92 -3.49 4.47
N TYR A 45 -2.40 -2.25 4.31
CA TYR A 45 -1.88 -1.06 4.97
C TYR A 45 -2.79 -0.55 6.10
N ALA A 46 -3.94 -1.19 6.35
CA ALA A 46 -4.84 -0.76 7.41
C ALA A 46 -4.14 -0.77 8.78
N ASN A 47 -4.34 0.29 9.57
CA ASN A 47 -3.80 0.47 10.92
C ASN A 47 -2.26 0.49 11.02
N ARG A 48 -1.55 0.87 9.96
CA ARG A 48 -0.11 1.05 10.02
C ARG A 48 0.25 2.28 10.88
N ALA A 49 0.94 2.05 11.99
CA ALA A 49 1.39 3.09 12.92
C ALA A 49 2.92 3.24 12.97
N TYR A 50 3.62 2.86 11.89
CA TYR A 50 5.08 2.91 11.78
C TYR A 50 5.54 3.65 10.52
N PRO A 51 6.74 4.26 10.53
CA PRO A 51 7.29 4.94 9.35
C PRO A 51 7.45 3.99 8.17
N THR A 52 7.15 4.47 6.95
CA THR A 52 7.24 3.68 5.71
C THR A 52 8.35 4.15 4.77
N ARG A 53 9.05 5.20 5.17
CA ARG A 53 10.14 5.80 4.42
C ARG A 53 11.39 5.70 5.29
N PRO A 54 12.30 4.75 5.02
CA PRO A 54 13.59 4.75 5.68
C PRO A 54 14.36 5.98 5.23
N TYR A 55 14.82 6.76 6.19
CA TYR A 55 15.67 7.92 5.95
C TYR A 55 17.16 7.55 5.97
N PHE A 56 17.49 6.37 6.51
CA PHE A 56 18.86 5.89 6.69
C PHE A 56 19.70 6.93 7.45
N GLY A 57 21.00 6.67 7.54
CA GLY A 57 21.93 7.49 8.30
C GLY A 57 23.30 7.55 7.68
N ASP A 58 24.17 8.27 8.36
CA ASP A 58 25.61 8.26 8.08
C ASP A 58 26.22 6.99 8.68
N THR A 59 27.22 6.44 8.00
CA THR A 59 28.00 5.29 8.51
C THR A 59 29.42 5.69 8.90
N HIS A 60 29.84 6.91 8.57
CA HIS A 60 31.16 7.42 8.84
C HIS A 60 31.08 8.90 9.17
N HIS A 61 30.98 9.20 10.46
CA HIS A 61 30.89 10.57 10.96
C HIS A 61 32.07 10.93 11.85
N HIS A 62 32.64 12.11 11.63
CA HIS A 62 33.69 12.67 12.47
C HIS A 62 33.13 13.74 13.40
N THR A 63 33.75 13.86 14.57
CA THR A 63 33.44 14.92 15.54
C THR A 63 34.75 15.44 16.11
N ALA A 64 34.68 16.51 16.89
CA ALA A 64 35.81 17.04 17.68
C ALA A 64 36.45 16.00 18.64
N ASN A 65 35.79 14.85 18.89
CA ASN A 65 36.37 13.75 19.66
C ASN A 65 37.40 12.92 18.87
N SER A 66 37.57 13.19 17.57
CA SER A 66 38.62 12.63 16.74
C SER A 66 39.75 13.64 16.54
N GLY A 67 41.00 13.18 16.71
CA GLY A 67 42.16 14.08 16.65
C GLY A 67 42.30 14.76 15.29
N ASP A 68 42.13 14.01 14.20
CA ASP A 68 42.18 14.50 12.83
C ASP A 68 41.11 15.54 12.54
N ALA A 69 39.84 15.31 12.92
CA ALA A 69 38.79 16.30 12.69
C ALA A 69 39.01 17.55 13.55
N PHE A 70 39.41 17.38 14.82
CA PHE A 70 39.74 18.50 15.67
C PHE A 70 40.90 19.34 15.12
N PHE A 71 41.96 18.70 14.62
CA PHE A 71 43.08 19.39 13.97
C PHE A 71 42.65 20.09 12.69
N ASN A 72 41.69 19.54 11.95
CA ASN A 72 41.12 20.13 10.74
C ASN A 72 40.04 21.20 11.02
N GLY A 73 39.80 21.55 12.28
CA GLY A 73 38.95 22.68 12.66
C GLY A 73 37.51 22.32 13.03
N ASP A 74 37.16 21.04 13.11
CA ASP A 74 35.88 20.63 13.67
C ASP A 74 35.85 20.92 15.19
N ARG A 75 34.76 21.52 15.63
CA ARG A 75 34.50 21.92 17.02
C ARG A 75 33.20 21.34 17.57
N LEU A 76 32.42 20.62 16.77
CA LEU A 76 31.18 20.00 17.22
C LEU A 76 31.49 18.65 17.88
N GLY A 77 30.92 18.43 19.07
CA GLY A 77 31.03 17.16 19.77
C GLY A 77 30.02 16.12 19.27
N PRO A 78 30.09 14.89 19.81
CA PRO A 78 29.12 13.83 19.52
C PRO A 78 27.67 14.22 19.82
N GLU A 79 27.44 15.06 20.83
CA GLU A 79 26.09 15.48 21.20
C GLU A 79 25.50 16.45 20.17
N GLU A 80 26.24 17.47 19.71
CA GLU A 80 25.77 18.33 18.64
C GLU A 80 25.56 17.57 17.34
N ALA A 81 26.46 16.64 17.00
CA ALA A 81 26.33 15.77 15.84
C ALA A 81 25.02 14.95 15.89
N TYR A 82 24.72 14.34 17.05
CA TYR A 82 23.48 13.58 17.23
C TYR A 82 22.22 14.46 17.16
N ARG A 83 22.25 15.66 17.73
CA ARG A 83 21.14 16.63 17.60
C ARG A 83 20.92 17.03 16.14
N PHE A 84 22.00 17.34 15.42
CA PHE A 84 21.96 17.67 14.00
C PHE A 84 21.36 16.54 13.15
N ALA A 85 21.77 15.29 13.40
CA ALA A 85 21.21 14.11 12.73
C ALA A 85 19.72 13.89 13.01
N ARG A 86 19.25 14.20 14.22
CA ARG A 86 17.81 14.20 14.56
C ARG A 86 17.02 15.35 13.92
N GLY A 87 17.69 16.21 13.15
CA GLY A 87 17.07 17.32 12.44
C GLY A 87 16.91 18.58 13.31
N GLU A 88 17.66 18.69 14.40
CA GLU A 88 17.77 19.95 15.14
C GLU A 88 18.69 20.93 14.39
N GLN A 89 18.49 22.23 14.64
CA GLN A 89 19.41 23.25 14.15
C GLN A 89 20.60 23.34 15.11
N VAL A 90 21.81 23.45 14.55
CA VAL A 90 23.05 23.63 15.32
C VAL A 90 23.90 24.73 14.68
N THR A 91 24.79 25.34 15.46
CA THR A 91 25.82 26.26 14.94
C THR A 91 27.02 25.45 14.47
N SER A 92 27.48 25.65 13.23
CA SER A 92 28.67 25.00 12.67
C SER A 92 29.96 25.49 13.35
N SER A 93 31.08 24.80 13.13
CA SER A 93 32.40 25.25 13.61
C SER A 93 32.84 26.59 13.02
N THR A 94 32.20 27.04 11.94
CA THR A 94 32.42 28.35 11.32
C THR A 94 31.41 29.42 11.78
N GLY A 95 30.53 29.10 12.73
CA GLY A 95 29.54 30.03 13.29
C GLY A 95 28.26 30.18 12.47
N ILE A 96 28.02 29.29 11.50
CA ILE A 96 26.84 29.34 10.62
C ILE A 96 25.77 28.42 11.19
N GLU A 97 24.54 28.92 11.31
CA GLU A 97 23.39 28.10 11.66
C GLU A 97 23.05 27.13 10.53
N VAL A 98 23.07 25.83 10.83
CA VAL A 98 22.83 24.75 9.86
C VAL A 98 21.75 23.79 10.36
N LYS A 99 20.97 23.25 9.42
CA LYS A 99 19.94 22.25 9.67
C LYS A 99 19.81 21.31 8.46
N LEU A 100 19.68 20.00 8.71
CA LEU A 100 19.38 19.04 7.65
C LEU A 100 17.96 19.25 7.11
N SER A 101 17.75 18.99 5.81
CA SER A 101 16.41 19.08 5.20
C SER A 101 15.43 18.02 5.72
N ARG A 102 15.97 16.93 6.27
CA ARG A 102 15.25 15.83 6.92
C ARG A 102 16.12 15.20 8.01
N PRO A 103 15.54 14.54 9.03
CA PRO A 103 16.31 13.76 9.99
C PRO A 103 16.91 12.50 9.35
N MET A 104 17.85 11.91 10.07
CA MET A 104 18.43 10.59 9.82
C MET A 104 17.90 9.58 10.85
N ASP A 105 17.84 8.31 10.46
CA ASP A 105 17.41 7.23 11.35
C ASP A 105 18.55 6.78 12.29
N PHE A 106 19.80 6.95 11.86
CA PHE A 106 21.00 6.66 12.64
C PHE A 106 22.14 7.63 12.26
N LEU A 107 23.14 7.70 13.11
CA LEU A 107 24.39 8.44 12.93
C LEU A 107 25.53 7.58 13.48
#